data_AF-A0A2A4WQF2-F1
#
_entry.id   AF-A0A2A4WQF2-F1
#
_cell.length_a   1.000
_cell.length_b   1.000
_cell.length_c   1.000
_cell.angle_alpha   90.00
_cell.angle_beta   90.00
_cell.angle_gamma   90.00
#
_symmetry.space_group_name_H-M   'P 1'
#
loop_
_entity.id
_entity.type
_entity.pdbx_description
1 polymer ?
#
loop_
_entity_poly.entity_id
_entity_poly.type
_entity_poly.pdbx_seq_one_letter_code
_entity_poly.pdbx_strand_id
1 'polypeptide(L)'
;MKLFWVSTDDHHEDWFMFAETDAKAAQLHEEYEGYNPEDASALLVCYVPDDINVIEGWPETEDLLNLGAVFLRTETPRKIEIGNSVYTEGGLDALIEMSLNIKH
;
A
#
# COMPACT_ATOMS: atom_id res chain seq x y z
N MET A 1 6.63 -10.82 10.77
CA MET A 1 6.04 -9.73 9.98
C MET A 1 6.98 -9.19 8.90
N LYS A 2 6.43 -8.88 7.72
CA LYS A 2 7.14 -8.30 6.56
C LYS A 2 6.27 -7.22 5.93
N LEU A 3 6.91 -6.27 5.25
CA LEU A 3 6.24 -5.30 4.39
C LEU A 3 6.26 -5.81 2.94
N PHE A 4 5.11 -5.82 2.29
CA PHE A 4 4.93 -6.18 0.90
C PHE A 4 4.40 -4.99 0.10
N TRP A 5 4.77 -4.94 -1.18
CA TRP A 5 4.11 -4.14 -2.20
C TRP A 5 3.11 -5.05 -2.91
N VAL A 6 1.82 -4.70 -2.85
CA VAL A 6 0.74 -5.47 -3.43
C VAL A 6 0.17 -4.70 -4.61
N SER A 7 0.01 -5.38 -5.74
CA SER A 7 -0.45 -4.79 -7.00
C SER A 7 -1.41 -5.71 -7.75
N THR A 8 -2.34 -5.11 -8.47
CA THR A 8 -3.25 -5.74 -9.43
C THR A 8 -2.79 -5.47 -10.86
N ASP A 9 -3.31 -6.23 -11.84
CA ASP A 9 -2.94 -6.08 -13.25
C ASP A 9 -3.22 -4.67 -13.82
N ASP A 10 -4.23 -3.98 -13.28
CA ASP A 10 -4.61 -2.62 -13.70
C ASP A 10 -3.81 -1.52 -12.98
N HIS A 11 -3.03 -1.88 -11.96
CA HIS A 11 -2.25 -0.97 -11.12
C HIS A 11 -3.06 0.19 -10.52
N HIS A 12 -4.38 0.04 -10.40
CA HIS A 12 -5.22 1.10 -9.86
C HIS A 12 -5.16 1.15 -8.33
N GLU A 13 -5.02 0.00 -7.69
CA GLU A 13 -5.02 -0.10 -6.23
C GLU A 13 -3.74 -0.78 -5.76
N ASP A 14 -2.59 -0.24 -6.18
CA ASP A 14 -1.32 -0.69 -5.64
C ASP A 14 -1.09 -0.11 -4.25
N TRP A 15 -0.83 -0.97 -3.27
CA TRP A 15 -0.72 -0.59 -1.85
C TRP A 15 0.37 -1.37 -1.13
N PHE A 16 0.93 -0.78 -0.08
CA PHE A 16 1.72 -1.55 0.87
C PHE A 16 0.84 -2.39 1.80
N MET A 17 1.33 -3.56 2.20
CA MET A 17 0.67 -4.45 3.16
C MET A 17 1.65 -5.10 4.13
N PHE A 18 1.33 -5.10 5.42
CA PHE A 18 1.97 -5.94 6.41
C PHE A 18 1.34 -7.33 6.40
N ALA A 19 2.17 -8.37 6.27
CA ALA A 19 1.75 -9.76 6.43
C ALA A 19 2.93 -10.68 6.77
N GLU A 20 2.66 -11.92 7.15
CA GLU A 20 3.70 -12.94 7.35
C GLU A 20 4.22 -13.56 6.04
N THR A 21 3.38 -13.57 5.00
CA THR A 21 3.69 -14.13 3.68
C THR A 21 3.13 -13.25 2.56
N ASP A 22 3.71 -13.40 1.38
CA ASP A 22 3.25 -12.79 0.13
C ASP A 22 1.81 -13.20 -0.20
N ALA A 23 1.50 -14.50 -0.12
CA ALA A 23 0.14 -15.01 -0.34
C ALA A 23 -0.88 -14.37 0.61
N LYS A 24 -0.50 -14.16 1.89
CA LYS A 24 -1.38 -13.49 2.86
C LYS A 24 -1.53 -12.00 2.58
N ALA A 25 -0.47 -11.32 2.15
CA ALA A 25 -0.54 -9.91 1.76
C ALA A 25 -1.49 -9.68 0.57
N ALA A 26 -1.38 -10.51 -0.47
CA ALA A 26 -2.28 -10.49 -1.62
C ALA A 26 -3.73 -10.77 -1.20
N GLN A 27 -3.96 -11.83 -0.43
CA GLN A 27 -5.29 -12.17 0.07
C GLN A 27 -5.94 -11.03 0.86
N LEU A 28 -5.20 -10.40 1.78
CA LEU A 28 -5.74 -9.30 2.59
C LEU A 28 -6.10 -8.09 1.73
N HIS A 29 -5.28 -7.77 0.74
CA HIS A 29 -5.55 -6.70 -0.20
C HIS A 29 -6.82 -6.97 -1.01
N GLU A 30 -6.97 -8.19 -1.55
CA GLU A 30 -8.17 -8.60 -2.27
C GLU A 30 -9.42 -8.52 -1.38
N GLU A 31 -9.32 -8.96 -0.12
CA GLU A 31 -10.41 -8.90 0.85
C GLU A 31 -10.79 -7.45 1.22
N TYR A 32 -9.82 -6.53 1.28
CA TYR A 32 -10.04 -5.15 1.70
C TYR A 32 -10.58 -4.27 0.55
N GLU A 33 -10.06 -4.45 -0.66
CA GLU A 33 -10.47 -3.71 -1.86
C GLU A 33 -11.66 -4.37 -2.60
N GLY A 34 -11.99 -5.62 -2.28
CA GLY A 34 -13.08 -6.36 -2.89
C GLY A 34 -12.75 -6.99 -4.25
N TYR A 35 -11.48 -7.31 -4.49
CA TYR A 35 -11.05 -8.10 -5.65
C TYR A 35 -11.34 -9.59 -5.46
N ASN A 36 -11.29 -10.36 -6.55
CA ASN A 36 -11.42 -11.81 -6.45
C ASN A 36 -10.11 -12.43 -5.96
N PRO A 37 -10.16 -13.65 -5.40
CA PRO A 37 -8.94 -14.39 -5.10
C PRO A 37 -8.03 -14.54 -6.33
N GLU A 38 -6.74 -14.33 -6.14
CA GLU A 38 -5.68 -14.40 -7.16
C GLU A 38 -5.67 -13.22 -8.17
N ASP A 39 -6.47 -12.16 -7.94
CA ASP A 39 -6.41 -10.93 -8.74
C ASP A 39 -5.20 -10.05 -8.34
N ALA A 40 -4.64 -10.22 -7.14
CA ALA A 40 -3.50 -9.45 -6.64
C ALA A 40 -2.23 -10.30 -6.49
N SER A 41 -1.08 -9.64 -6.60
CA SER A 41 0.24 -10.23 -6.35
C SER A 41 1.04 -9.37 -5.38
N ALA A 42 1.89 -10.02 -4.57
CA ALA A 42 2.67 -9.35 -3.53
C ALA A 42 4.18 -9.56 -3.73
N LEU A 43 4.94 -8.48 -3.59
CA LEU A 43 6.40 -8.47 -3.67
C LEU A 43 6.99 -8.01 -2.34
N LEU A 44 7.96 -8.78 -1.82
CA LEU A 44 8.63 -8.44 -0.55
C LEU A 44 9.41 -7.13 -0.70
N VAL A 45 9.09 -6.15 0.15
CA VAL A 45 9.81 -4.87 0.24
C VAL A 45 10.93 -4.98 1.27
N CYS A 46 10.58 -5.34 2.50
CA CYS A 46 11.55 -5.53 3.58
C CYS A 46 10.98 -6.42 4.71
N TYR A 47 11.89 -6.87 5.59
CA TYR A 47 11.53 -7.48 6.87
C TYR A 47 11.32 -6.38 7.89
N VAL A 48 10.26 -6.48 8.69
CA VAL A 48 10.02 -5.56 9.81
C VAL A 48 10.96 -5.94 10.96
N PRO A 49 11.77 -5.00 11.47
CA PRO A 49 12.57 -5.21 12.67
C PRO A 49 11.74 -5.66 13.88
N ASP A 50 12.27 -6.56 14.71
CA ASP A 50 11.56 -7.15 15.86
C ASP A 50 11.15 -6.13 16.95
N ASP A 51 11.77 -4.94 16.96
CA ASP A 51 11.48 -3.85 17.89
C ASP A 51 10.36 -2.92 17.40
N ILE A 52 9.86 -3.11 16.18
CA ILE A 52 8.73 -2.38 15.62
C ILE A 52 7.48 -3.27 15.70
N ASN A 53 6.52 -2.87 16.53
CA ASN A 53 5.23 -3.55 16.63
C ASN A 53 4.28 -3.02 15.58
N VAL A 54 3.98 -3.82 14.56
CA VAL A 54 2.97 -3.50 13.54
C VAL A 54 1.86 -4.53 13.55
N ILE A 55 0.71 -4.15 12.99
CA ILE A 55 -0.46 -5.02 12.84
C ILE A 55 -0.55 -5.46 11.38
N GLU A 56 -1.00 -6.69 11.14
CA GLU A 56 -1.29 -7.20 9.79
C GLU A 56 -2.35 -6.34 9.09
N GLY A 57 -2.15 -6.03 7.81
CA GLY A 57 -3.02 -5.15 7.02
C GLY A 57 -2.31 -3.92 6.46
N TRP A 58 -3.08 -2.86 6.18
CA TRP A 58 -2.51 -1.61 5.67
C TRP A 58 -1.60 -0.95 6.71
N PRO A 59 -0.38 -0.54 6.32
CA PRO A 59 0.51 0.19 7.20
C PRO A 59 0.00 1.62 7.43
N GLU A 60 0.13 2.11 8.65
CA GLU A 60 -0.03 3.53 8.92
C GLU A 60 1.19 4.30 8.36
N THR A 61 1.02 5.62 8.17
CA THR A 61 2.13 6.47 7.70
C THR A 61 3.35 6.38 8.62
N GLU A 62 3.11 6.35 9.94
CA GLU A 62 4.17 6.25 10.94
C GLU A 62 4.92 4.91 10.87
N ASP A 63 4.23 3.82 10.54
CA ASP A 63 4.87 2.50 10.37
C ASP A 63 5.87 2.52 9.22
N LEU A 64 5.48 3.14 8.09
CA LEU A 64 6.36 3.30 6.93
C LEU A 64 7.56 4.19 7.27
N LEU A 65 7.35 5.31 7.97
CA LEU A 65 8.44 6.18 8.42
C LEU A 65 9.43 5.44 9.33
N ASN A 66 8.94 4.62 10.26
CA ASN A 66 9.78 3.80 11.14
C ASN A 66 10.58 2.73 10.38
N LEU A 67 10.13 2.32 9.20
CA LEU A 67 10.86 1.44 8.28
C LEU A 67 11.82 2.18 7.34
N GLY A 68 11.99 3.49 7.54
CA GLY A 68 12.89 4.32 6.75
C GLY A 68 12.28 4.83 5.44
N ALA A 69 10.95 4.87 5.34
CA ALA A 69 10.28 5.47 4.19
C ALA A 69 10.52 6.98 4.09
N VAL A 70 10.66 7.45 2.85
CA VAL A 70 10.66 8.87 2.52
C VAL A 70 9.48 9.17 1.61
N PHE A 71 8.58 10.05 2.06
CA PHE A 71 7.43 10.49 1.27
C PHE A 71 7.88 11.57 0.30
N LEU A 72 8.08 11.18 -0.97
CA LEU A 72 8.41 12.08 -2.07
C LEU A 72 7.19 12.93 -2.48
N ARG A 73 5.99 12.40 -2.25
CA ARG A 73 4.71 13.09 -2.42
C ARG A 73 3.69 12.49 -1.45
N THR A 74 3.02 13.34 -0.68
CA THR A 74 1.97 12.95 0.28
C THR A 74 0.58 12.87 -0.34
N GLU A 75 0.31 13.72 -1.34
CA GLU A 75 -0.97 13.75 -2.05
C GLU A 75 -1.13 12.57 -3.00
N THR A 76 -2.35 12.04 -3.14
CA THR A 76 -2.64 10.92 -4.05
C THR A 76 -2.38 11.28 -5.53
N PRO A 77 -1.74 10.40 -6.32
CA PRO A 77 -1.08 9.16 -5.89
C PRO A 77 0.14 9.44 -5.02
N ARG A 78 0.20 8.79 -3.86
CA ARG A 78 1.27 8.98 -2.86
C ARG A 78 2.54 8.34 -3.40
N LYS A 79 3.68 9.01 -3.28
CA LYS A 79 4.97 8.48 -3.72
C LYS A 79 5.90 8.30 -2.56
N ILE A 80 6.38 7.07 -2.40
CA ILE A 80 7.18 6.66 -1.26
C ILE A 80 8.44 5.98 -1.76
N GLU A 81 9.58 6.39 -1.23
CA GLU A 81 10.85 5.71 -1.39
C GLU A 81 11.14 4.88 -0.14
N ILE A 82 11.38 3.58 -0.30
CA ILE A 82 11.85 2.68 0.77
C ILE A 82 13.02 1.88 0.23
N GLY A 83 14.15 1.92 0.94
CA GLY A 83 15.40 1.33 0.47
C GLY A 83 15.89 2.03 -0.80
N ASN A 84 15.94 1.30 -1.92
CA ASN A 84 16.37 1.83 -3.23
C ASN A 84 15.23 1.82 -4.27
N SER A 85 13.97 1.70 -3.84
CA SER A 85 12.80 1.57 -4.71
C SER A 85 11.78 2.66 -4.42
N VAL A 86 11.13 3.14 -5.47
CA VAL A 86 10.04 4.13 -5.39
C VAL A 86 8.74 3.45 -5.76
N TYR A 87 7.76 3.61 -4.89
CA TYR A 87 6.42 3.04 -4.97
C TYR A 87 5.40 4.16 -5.12
N THR A 88 4.31 3.90 -5.84
CA THR A 88 3.26 4.87 -6.12
C THR A 88 1.92 4.26 -5.73
N GLU A 89 1.37 4.69 -4.60
CA GLU A 89 0.13 4.14 -4.06
C GLU A 89 -1.11 4.85 -4.57
N GLY A 90 -2.14 4.05 -4.85
CA GLY A 90 -3.52 4.47 -5.14
C GLY A 90 -3.70 5.16 -6.49
N GLY A 91 -4.81 4.86 -7.16
CA GLY A 91 -5.09 5.29 -8.53
C GLY A 91 -6.54 5.64 -8.86
N LEU A 92 -7.56 5.24 -8.07
CA LEU A 92 -8.96 5.47 -8.48
C LEU A 92 -9.72 6.52 -7.64
N ASP A 93 -9.63 6.53 -6.31
CA ASP A 93 -10.55 7.34 -5.49
C ASP A 93 -10.19 8.83 -5.34
N ALA A 94 -8.98 9.25 -5.70
CA ALA A 94 -8.61 10.67 -5.65
C ALA A 94 -9.25 11.54 -6.76
N LEU A 95 -9.88 10.93 -7.77
CA LEU A 95 -10.57 11.66 -8.82
C LEU A 95 -12.05 11.93 -8.51
N ILE A 96 -12.67 11.20 -7.58
CA ILE A 96 -14.11 11.35 -7.31
C ILE A 96 -14.39 12.55 -6.38
N GLU A 97 -13.49 12.90 -5.46
CA GLU A 97 -13.70 14.08 -4.57
C GLU A 97 -13.46 15.45 -5.25
N MET A 98 -12.81 15.52 -6.42
CA MET A 98 -12.71 16.80 -7.15
C MET A 98 -13.92 17.11 -8.03
N SER A 99 -14.86 16.17 -8.20
CA SER A 99 -16.08 16.36 -9.00
C SER A 99 -17.31 16.84 -8.23
N LEU A 100 -17.27 16.94 -6.90
CA LEU A 100 -18.42 17.38 -6.09
C LEU A 100 -18.41 18.87 -5.70
N ASN A 101 -17.42 19.66 -6.14
CA ASN A 101 -17.42 21.11 -5.95
C ASN A 101 -18.13 21.89 -7.08
N ILE A 102 -19.23 21.36 -7.60
CA ILE A 102 -20.14 22.14 -8.46
C ILE A 102 -21.14 22.89 -7.58
N LYS A 103 -20.79 24.16 -7.33
CA LYS A 103 -21.65 25.35 -7.15
C LYS A 103 -23.00 25.18 -6.43
N HIS A 104 -23.16 25.92 -5.33
CA HIS A 104 -24.23 26.91 -5.20
C HIS A 104 -23.75 28.17 -4.49
#